data_AF-A0A6B2II99-F1
#
_entry.id   AF-A0A6B2II99-F1
#
_cell.length_a   1.000
_cell.length_b   1.000
_cell.length_c   1.000
_cell.angle_alpha   90.00
_cell.angle_beta   90.00
_cell.angle_gamma   90.00
#
_symmetry.space_group_name_H-M   'P 1'
#
loop_
_entity.id
_entity.type
_entity.pdbx_description
1 polymer ?
#
loop_
_entity_poly.entity_id
_entity_poly.type
_entity_poly.pdbx_seq_one_letter_code
_entity_poly.pdbx_strand_id
1 'polypeptide(L)'
;MLKPRIFITIGLLLAGLTLFAVLEAYEKKTNVEKEQASRVAIFFFNSLSNGDSATAYKYVWSGENLNIRNAEIPQIYKDSKVLEVLKVRYDSAKNRPDYYQQFYKMISLTIKIKTVH
;
A
#
# COMPACT_ATOMS: atom_id res chain seq x y z
N MET A 1 47.52 12.29 -21.94
CA MET A 1 46.90 11.00 -21.53
C MET A 1 46.43 11.12 -20.09
N LEU A 2 45.12 10.99 -19.84
CA LEU A 2 44.57 10.95 -18.48
C LEU A 2 45.13 9.74 -17.73
N LYS A 3 45.62 9.95 -16.51
CA LYS A 3 46.19 8.85 -15.70
C LYS A 3 45.10 7.80 -15.42
N PRO A 4 45.41 6.49 -15.49
CA PRO A 4 44.44 5.40 -15.27
C PRO A 4 43.61 5.55 -13.98
N ARG A 5 44.22 6.12 -12.94
CA ARG A 5 43.55 6.41 -11.65
C ARG A 5 42.35 7.35 -11.80
N ILE A 6 42.39 8.32 -12.70
CA ILE A 6 41.30 9.28 -12.92
C ILE A 6 40.08 8.58 -13.54
N PHE A 7 40.30 7.67 -14.49
CA PHE A 7 39.22 6.88 -15.07
C PHE A 7 38.56 5.94 -14.06
N ILE A 8 39.35 5.33 -13.16
CA ILE A 8 38.83 4.51 -12.07
C ILE A 8 37.98 5.35 -11.11
N THR A 9 38.47 6.54 -10.72
CA THR A 9 37.71 7.46 -9.85
C THR A 9 36.40 7.88 -10.49
N ILE A 10 36.40 8.26 -11.77
CA ILE A 10 35.18 8.64 -12.51
C ILE A 10 34.20 7.46 -12.60
N GLY A 11 34.70 6.26 -12.89
CA GLY A 11 33.87 5.05 -12.95
C GLY A 11 33.18 4.74 -11.63
N LEU A 12 33.91 4.83 -10.50
CA LEU A 12 33.33 4.67 -9.16
C LEU A 12 32.29 5.75 -8.84
N LEU A 13 32.54 6.99 -9.23
CA LEU A 13 31.62 8.11 -9.01
C LEU A 13 30.30 7.92 -9.78
N LEU A 14 30.39 7.48 -11.02
CA LEU A 14 29.23 7.15 -11.85
C LEU A 14 28.45 5.96 -11.29
N ALA A 15 29.13 4.90 -10.82
CA ALA A 15 28.47 3.76 -10.19
C ALA A 15 27.74 4.15 -8.88
N GLY A 16 28.32 5.07 -8.09
CA GLY A 16 27.66 5.61 -6.90
C GLY A 16 26.40 6.41 -7.24
N LEU A 17 26.47 7.27 -8.27
CA LEU A 17 25.35 8.06 -8.75
C LEU A 17 24.18 7.20 -9.26
N THR A 18 24.48 6.13 -10.01
CA THR A 18 23.43 5.23 -10.51
C THR A 18 22.76 4.45 -9.39
N LEU A 19 23.52 3.94 -8.41
CA LEU A 19 22.95 3.28 -7.22
C LEU A 19 22.05 4.22 -6.43
N PHE A 20 22.48 5.46 -6.20
CA PHE A 20 21.68 6.46 -5.49
C PHE A 20 20.37 6.77 -6.22
N ALA A 21 20.42 6.98 -7.54
CA ALA A 21 19.23 7.24 -8.35
C ALA A 21 18.24 6.06 -8.34
N VAL A 22 18.73 4.82 -8.35
CA VAL A 22 17.88 3.62 -8.26
C VAL A 22 17.19 3.54 -6.89
N LEU A 23 17.91 3.85 -5.80
CA LEU A 23 17.33 3.86 -4.45
C LEU A 23 16.24 4.93 -4.32
N GLU A 24 16.51 6.15 -4.80
CA GLU A 24 15.54 7.25 -4.77
C GLU A 24 14.29 6.93 -5.61
N ALA A 25 14.47 6.35 -6.80
CA ALA A 25 13.37 5.91 -7.64
C ALA A 25 12.53 4.81 -6.97
N TYR A 26 13.19 3.88 -6.27
CA TYR A 26 12.52 2.84 -5.50
C TYR A 26 11.72 3.43 -4.34
N GLU A 27 12.31 4.32 -3.54
CA GLU A 27 11.62 5.00 -2.44
C GLU A 27 10.39 5.77 -2.94
N LYS A 28 10.55 6.56 -4.01
CA LYS A 28 9.45 7.30 -4.63
C LYS A 28 8.30 6.38 -5.04
N LYS A 29 8.61 5.27 -5.72
CA LYS A 29 7.61 4.26 -6.10
C LYS A 29 6.90 3.69 -4.87
N THR A 30 7.66 3.32 -3.84
CA THR A 30 7.08 2.73 -2.63
C THR A 30 6.16 3.68 -1.88
N ASN A 31 6.44 4.99 -1.90
CA ASN A 31 5.59 6.01 -1.29
C ASN A 31 4.28 6.19 -2.07
N VAL A 32 4.35 6.21 -3.41
CA VAL A 32 3.14 6.26 -4.26
C VAL A 32 2.23 5.05 -4.01
N GLU A 33 2.80 3.84 -3.95
CA GLU A 33 2.05 2.61 -3.66
C GLU A 33 1.36 2.68 -2.27
N LYS A 34 2.05 3.23 -1.24
CA LYS A 34 1.48 3.44 0.12
C LYS A 34 0.35 4.47 0.14
N GLU A 35 0.50 5.59 -0.56
CA GLU A 35 -0.52 6.62 -0.68
C GLU A 35 -1.77 6.11 -1.39
N GLN A 36 -1.59 5.36 -2.48
CA GLN A 36 -2.67 4.74 -3.22
C GLN A 36 -3.43 3.74 -2.35
N ALA A 37 -2.73 2.86 -1.63
CA ALA A 37 -3.36 1.91 -0.71
C ALA A 37 -4.19 2.61 0.38
N SER A 38 -3.64 3.68 0.97
CA SER A 38 -4.34 4.49 1.98
C SER A 38 -5.61 5.12 1.41
N ARG A 39 -5.51 5.69 0.21
CA ARG A 39 -6.65 6.32 -0.48
C ARG A 39 -7.75 5.31 -0.80
N VAL A 40 -7.39 4.14 -1.32
CA VAL A 40 -8.34 3.05 -1.63
C VAL A 40 -9.06 2.59 -0.37
N ALA A 41 -8.34 2.39 0.74
CA ALA A 41 -8.95 1.99 2.00
C ALA A 41 -9.92 3.05 2.56
N ILE A 42 -9.56 4.34 2.48
CA ILE A 42 -10.45 5.43 2.89
C ILE A 42 -11.73 5.44 2.06
N PHE A 43 -11.63 5.29 0.73
CA PHE A 43 -12.81 5.24 -0.13
C PHE A 43 -13.69 4.04 0.19
N PHE A 44 -13.11 2.86 0.40
CA PHE A 44 -13.83 1.67 0.83
C PHE A 44 -14.65 1.92 2.11
N PHE A 45 -14.03 2.43 3.17
CA PHE A 45 -14.72 2.68 4.45
C PHE A 45 -15.76 3.80 4.34
N ASN A 46 -15.50 4.86 3.56
CA ASN A 46 -16.48 5.92 3.34
C ASN A 46 -17.71 5.42 2.58
N SER A 47 -17.52 4.58 1.55
CA SER A 47 -18.64 3.96 0.84
C SER A 47 -19.46 3.04 1.75
N LEU A 48 -18.81 2.22 2.59
CA LEU A 48 -19.49 1.40 3.58
C LEU A 48 -20.29 2.24 4.58
N SER A 49 -19.71 3.32 5.09
CA SER A 49 -20.37 4.22 6.03
C SER A 49 -21.65 4.84 5.49
N ASN A 50 -21.65 5.17 4.19
CA ASN A 50 -22.83 5.70 3.50
C ASN A 50 -23.86 4.61 3.12
N GLY A 51 -23.61 3.35 3.48
CA GLY A 51 -24.45 2.21 3.07
C GLY A 51 -24.32 1.81 1.60
N ASP A 52 -23.39 2.41 0.84
CA ASP A 52 -23.14 2.08 -0.57
C ASP A 52 -22.17 0.91 -0.69
N SER A 53 -22.68 -0.27 -0.37
CA SER A 53 -21.93 -1.53 -0.47
C SER A 53 -21.50 -1.84 -1.90
N ALA A 54 -22.29 -1.47 -2.91
CA ALA A 54 -21.98 -1.70 -4.32
C ALA A 54 -20.72 -0.94 -4.75
N THR A 55 -20.56 0.32 -4.33
CA THR A 55 -19.34 1.08 -4.59
C THR A 55 -18.19 0.62 -3.70
N ALA A 56 -18.43 0.29 -2.42
CA ALA A 56 -17.39 -0.23 -1.54
C ALA A 56 -16.70 -1.47 -2.14
N TYR A 57 -17.47 -2.42 -2.68
CA TYR A 57 -16.90 -3.65 -3.25
C TYR A 57 -16.10 -3.45 -4.55
N LYS A 58 -16.18 -2.28 -5.21
CA LYS A 58 -15.29 -1.94 -6.34
C LYS A 58 -13.84 -1.75 -5.90
N TYR A 59 -13.61 -1.45 -4.62
CA TYR A 59 -12.27 -1.27 -4.05
C TYR A 59 -11.67 -2.57 -3.49
N VAL A 60 -12.42 -3.67 -3.53
CA VAL A 60 -11.96 -5.00 -3.13
C VAL A 60 -11.44 -5.75 -4.36
N TRP A 61 -10.37 -6.52 -4.20
CA TRP A 61 -9.77 -7.30 -5.29
C TRP A 61 -10.80 -8.28 -5.89
N SER A 62 -11.00 -8.23 -7.21
CA SER A 62 -11.92 -9.14 -7.91
C SER A 62 -11.33 -10.54 -7.99
N GLY A 63 -11.81 -11.45 -7.16
CA GLY A 63 -11.43 -12.87 -7.19
C GLY A 63 -11.43 -13.54 -5.83
N GLU A 64 -11.31 -12.79 -4.73
CA GLU A 64 -11.53 -13.37 -3.42
C GLU A 64 -13.01 -13.28 -3.06
N ASN A 65 -13.59 -14.44 -2.74
CA ASN A 65 -14.91 -14.56 -2.10
C ASN A 65 -14.77 -14.17 -0.62
N LEU A 66 -14.15 -13.02 -0.35
CA LEU A 66 -14.08 -12.49 1.01
C LEU A 66 -15.53 -12.33 1.47
N ASN A 67 -15.82 -12.82 2.68
CA ASN A 67 -17.15 -12.81 3.30
C ASN A 67 -17.67 -11.39 3.60
N ILE A 68 -17.14 -10.38 2.91
CA ILE A 68 -17.46 -8.96 2.98
C ILE A 68 -18.82 -8.70 2.35
N ARG A 69 -19.25 -9.51 1.37
CA ARG A 69 -20.61 -9.44 0.80
C ARG A 69 -21.71 -9.92 1.75
N ASN A 70 -21.38 -10.30 2.99
CA ASN A 70 -22.37 -10.48 4.04
C ASN A 70 -23.10 -9.14 4.27
N ALA A 71 -24.44 -9.17 4.26
CA ALA A 71 -25.29 -8.00 4.46
C ALA A 71 -25.03 -7.29 5.80
N GLU A 72 -24.41 -7.95 6.77
CA GLU A 72 -24.09 -7.41 8.08
C GLU A 72 -22.88 -6.45 8.07
N ILE A 73 -21.91 -6.65 7.17
CA ILE A 73 -20.66 -5.86 7.15
C ILE A 73 -20.94 -4.37 6.89
N PRO A 74 -21.73 -3.98 5.87
CA PRO A 74 -22.11 -2.58 5.68
C PRO A 74 -22.81 -1.98 6.92
N GLN A 75 -23.62 -2.78 7.61
CA GLN A 75 -24.35 -2.32 8.79
C GLN A 75 -23.43 -2.03 9.98
N ILE A 76 -22.35 -2.79 10.16
CA ILE A 76 -21.35 -2.57 11.22
C ILE A 76 -20.65 -1.22 11.06
N TYR A 77 -20.38 -0.82 9.82
CA TYR A 77 -19.64 0.40 9.52
C TYR A 77 -20.53 1.60 9.16
N LYS A 78 -21.86 1.43 9.15
CA LYS A 78 -22.80 2.50 8.88
C LYS A 78 -22.53 3.69 9.82
N ASP A 79 -22.58 4.90 9.27
CA ASP A 79 -22.35 6.16 10.01
C ASP A 79 -20.94 6.31 10.62
N SER A 80 -20.01 5.42 10.25
CA SER A 80 -18.62 5.49 10.69
C SER A 80 -17.82 6.54 9.92
N LYS A 81 -16.85 7.18 10.55
CA LYS A 81 -15.95 8.13 9.88
C LYS A 81 -14.50 7.72 10.06
N VAL A 82 -13.78 7.58 8.96
CA VAL A 82 -12.31 7.46 9.01
C VAL A 82 -11.74 8.78 9.51
N LEU A 83 -11.01 8.74 10.63
CA LEU A 83 -10.37 9.91 11.20
C LEU A 83 -8.93 10.07 10.69
N GLU A 84 -8.18 8.97 10.67
CA GLU A 84 -6.74 9.02 10.40
C GLU A 84 -6.20 7.65 9.96
N VAL A 85 -5.21 7.66 9.07
CA VAL A 85 -4.38 6.49 8.75
C VAL A 85 -3.16 6.53 9.65
N LEU A 86 -3.13 5.69 10.68
CA LEU A 86 -2.09 5.67 11.70
C LEU A 86 -0.78 5.09 11.18
N LYS A 87 -0.87 4.15 10.23
CA LYS A 87 0.27 3.33 9.86
C LYS A 87 0.09 2.68 8.50
N VAL A 88 1.14 2.77 7.67
CA VAL A 88 1.25 2.05 6.40
C VAL A 88 2.55 1.26 6.41
N ARG A 89 2.47 -0.06 6.26
CA ARG A 89 3.66 -0.94 6.21
C ARG A 89 3.60 -1.82 4.98
N TYR A 90 4.76 -2.03 4.35
CA TYR A 90 4.95 -3.23 3.55
C TYR A 90 5.03 -4.39 4.53
N ASP A 91 4.02 -5.26 4.52
CA ASP A 91 4.08 -6.49 5.27
C ASP A 91 4.96 -7.48 4.49
N SER A 92 5.88 -8.11 5.19
CA SER A 92 6.71 -9.13 4.59
C SER A 92 5.86 -10.39 4.46
N ALA A 93 5.84 -10.99 3.27
CA ALA A 93 5.21 -12.30 3.10
C ALA A 93 6.02 -13.43 3.78
N LYS A 94 7.19 -13.13 4.36
CA LYS A 94 8.05 -14.10 5.05
C LYS A 94 7.29 -14.70 6.25
N ASN A 95 7.18 -16.03 6.27
CA ASN A 95 6.41 -16.83 7.25
C ASN A 95 4.88 -16.82 7.06
N ARG A 96 4.36 -16.34 5.93
CA ARG A 96 2.94 -16.49 5.54
C ARG A 96 2.77 -17.73 4.64
N PRO A 97 1.56 -18.32 4.55
CA PRO A 97 1.25 -19.40 3.61
C PRO A 97 1.71 -19.10 2.18
N ASP A 98 2.09 -20.12 1.41
CA ASP A 98 2.74 -19.95 0.10
C ASP A 98 1.93 -19.12 -0.91
N TYR A 99 0.60 -19.18 -0.86
CA TYR A 99 -0.25 -18.34 -1.72
C TYR A 99 -0.10 -16.84 -1.41
N TYR A 100 0.23 -16.46 -0.17
CA TYR A 100 0.55 -15.09 0.21
C TYR A 100 1.98 -14.68 -0.17
N GLN A 101 2.91 -15.63 -0.29
CA GLN A 101 4.29 -15.35 -0.72
C GLN A 101 4.38 -14.95 -2.19
N GLN A 102 3.46 -15.42 -3.02
CA GLN A 102 3.34 -14.96 -4.42
C GLN A 102 3.04 -13.46 -4.51
N PHE A 103 2.40 -12.89 -3.48
CA PHE A 103 2.16 -11.46 -3.36
C PHE A 103 3.28 -10.82 -2.52
N TYR A 104 4.46 -10.65 -3.12
CA TYR A 104 5.65 -10.05 -2.50
C TYR A 104 5.48 -8.62 -1.95
N LYS A 105 4.28 -8.02 -2.08
CA LYS A 105 3.97 -6.63 -1.75
C LYS A 105 2.56 -6.48 -1.16
N MET A 106 2.32 -7.00 0.03
CA MET A 106 1.11 -6.63 0.75
C MET A 106 1.35 -5.35 1.53
N ILE A 107 0.48 -4.35 1.33
CA ILE A 107 0.46 -3.14 2.15
C ILE A 107 -0.54 -3.35 3.27
N SER A 108 -0.04 -3.40 4.50
CA SER A 108 -0.86 -3.38 5.70
C SER A 108 -1.15 -1.95 6.12
N LEU A 109 -2.41 -1.67 6.43
CA LEU A 109 -2.89 -0.37 6.89
C LEU A 109 -3.48 -0.49 8.29
N THR A 110 -3.18 0.45 9.17
CA THR A 110 -3.88 0.65 10.45
C THR A 110 -4.60 1.98 10.40
N ILE A 111 -5.91 1.96 10.61
CA ILE A 111 -6.79 3.12 10.43
C ILE A 111 -7.59 3.34 11.72
N LYS A 112 -7.71 4.60 12.15
CA LYS A 112 -8.57 5.02 13.25
C LYS A 112 -9.93 5.44 12.70
N ILE A 113 -10.99 4.79 13.17
CA ILE A 113 -12.37 5.03 12.76
C ILE A 113 -13.18 5.47 13.98
N LYS A 114 -14.08 6.44 13.79
CA LYS A 114 -15.09 6.83 14.77
C LYS A 114 -16.43 6.26 14.34
N THR A 115 -17.05 5.44 15.18
CA THR A 115 -18.45 5.02 15.02
C THR A 115 -19.36 5.99 15.78
N VAL A 116 -20.54 6.26 15.24
CA VAL A 116 -21.60 6.99 15.95
C VAL A 116 -22.77 6.00 16.02
N HIS A 117 -23.10 5.54 17.23
CA HIS A 117 -24.24 4.66 17.50
C HIS A 117 -25.44 5.48 17.95
#